data_AF-A0A151J0W4-F1
#
_entry.id   AF-A0A151J0W4-F1
#
_cell.length_a   1.000
_cell.length_b   1.000
_cell.length_c   1.000
_cell.angle_alpha   90.00
_cell.angle_beta   90.00
_cell.angle_gamma   90.00
#
_symmetry.space_group_name_H-M   'P 1'
#
loop_
_entity.id
_entity.type
_entity.pdbx_description
1 polymer ?
#
loop_
_entity_poly.entity_id
_entity_poly.type
_entity_poly.pdbx_seq_one_letter_code
_entity_poly.pdbx_strand_id
1 'polypeptide(L)'
;MRMSENTPTDSELWFHIIDRSFQAAGITVDATKFGYALTAIGPRYTAEVHDIIMNPPAERVYKTYGALEAKFNLQLTQMRLALQQKMAEQLGAIRKSIEAISGERRERPRERFRRRVRSRSRL
;
A
#
# COMPACT_ATOMS: atom_id res chain seq x y z
N MET A 1 -13.77 28.95 -5.48
CA MET A 1 -13.81 27.52 -5.86
C MET A 1 -13.62 26.69 -4.61
N ARG A 2 -14.51 25.73 -4.31
CA ARG A 2 -14.36 24.82 -3.16
C ARG A 2 -13.67 23.55 -3.64
N MET A 3 -12.52 23.20 -3.06
CA MET A 3 -11.74 22.03 -3.47
C MET A 3 -12.38 20.74 -2.97
N SER A 4 -12.34 19.68 -3.78
CA SER A 4 -12.70 18.34 -3.31
C SER A 4 -11.59 17.79 -2.43
N GLU A 5 -11.99 17.10 -1.36
CA GLU A 5 -11.06 16.43 -0.47
C GLU A 5 -10.38 15.27 -1.22
N ASN A 6 -9.06 15.14 -1.07
CA ASN A 6 -8.29 14.12 -1.77
C ASN A 6 -8.66 12.73 -1.25
N THR A 7 -9.07 11.85 -2.17
CA THR A 7 -9.23 10.42 -1.87
C THR A 7 -8.00 9.65 -2.37
N PRO A 8 -7.24 8.97 -1.50
CA PRO A 8 -6.00 8.27 -1.86
C PRO A 8 -6.18 7.14 -2.89
N THR A 9 -7.41 6.67 -3.08
CA THR A 9 -7.71 5.54 -3.97
C THR A 9 -7.56 5.88 -5.45
N ASP A 10 -7.77 7.14 -5.83
CA ASP A 10 -7.72 7.56 -7.24
C ASP A 10 -7.23 9.01 -7.39
N SER A 11 -5.93 9.18 -7.17
CA SER A 11 -5.31 10.51 -7.10
C SER A 11 -5.03 11.10 -8.47
N GLU A 12 -4.82 10.28 -9.48
CA GLU A 12 -4.76 10.69 -10.88
C GLU A 12 -6.10 11.26 -11.35
N LEU A 13 -7.22 10.59 -11.03
CA LEU A 13 -8.55 11.12 -11.27
C LEU A 13 -8.80 12.43 -10.52
N TRP A 14 -8.36 12.54 -9.26
CA TRP A 14 -8.47 13.77 -8.48
C TRP A 14 -7.69 14.93 -9.13
N PHE A 15 -6.46 14.72 -9.58
CA PHE A 15 -5.68 15.73 -10.31
C PHE A 15 -6.38 16.15 -11.61
N HIS A 16 -6.96 15.21 -12.37
CA HIS A 16 -7.73 15.52 -13.57
C HIS A 16 -9.01 16.34 -13.28
N ILE A 17 -9.74 16.02 -12.21
CA ILE A 17 -10.92 16.76 -11.77
C ILE A 17 -10.53 18.19 -11.37
N ILE A 18 -9.43 18.35 -10.63
CA ILE A 18 -8.93 19.65 -10.23
C ILE A 18 -8.43 20.47 -11.42
N ASP A 19 -7.69 19.88 -12.36
CA ASP A 19 -7.21 20.62 -13.54
C ASP A 19 -8.36 21.09 -14.43
N ARG A 20 -9.40 20.26 -14.65
CA ARG A 20 -10.62 20.69 -15.34
C ARG A 20 -11.34 21.82 -14.59
N SER A 21 -11.32 21.78 -13.26
CA SER A 21 -11.95 22.82 -12.44
C SER A 21 -11.18 24.14 -12.51
N PHE A 22 -9.85 24.10 -12.61
CA PHE A 22 -9.04 25.29 -12.88
C PHE A 22 -9.35 25.88 -14.26
N GLN A 23 -9.45 25.04 -15.29
CA GLN A 23 -9.82 25.47 -16.63
C GLN A 23 -11.20 26.13 -16.65
N ALA A 24 -12.20 25.53 -16.00
CA ALA A 24 -13.56 26.07 -15.90
C ALA A 24 -13.62 27.40 -15.13
N ALA A 25 -12.74 27.59 -14.14
CA ALA A 25 -12.62 28.82 -13.38
C ALA A 25 -11.75 29.91 -14.05
N GLY A 26 -11.18 29.63 -15.23
CA GLY A 26 -10.24 30.54 -15.90
C GLY A 26 -8.90 30.70 -15.16
N ILE A 27 -8.57 29.77 -14.26
CA ILE A 27 -7.32 29.78 -13.50
C ILE A 27 -6.23 29.15 -14.37
N THR A 28 -5.47 30.01 -15.04
CA THR A 28 -4.36 29.62 -15.92
C THR A 28 -2.99 29.85 -15.28
N VAL A 29 -2.93 30.61 -14.19
CA VAL A 29 -1.70 30.93 -13.48
C VAL A 29 -1.32 29.78 -12.55
N ASP A 30 -0.16 29.18 -12.80
CA ASP A 30 0.31 28.01 -12.05
C ASP A 30 0.53 28.28 -10.56
N ALA A 31 1.01 29.48 -10.21
CA ALA A 31 1.16 29.88 -8.80
C ALA A 31 -0.18 29.80 -8.06
N THR A 32 -1.25 30.19 -8.74
CA THR A 32 -2.62 30.11 -8.23
C THR A 32 -3.08 28.66 -8.15
N LYS A 33 -2.86 27.84 -9.18
CA LYS A 33 -3.17 26.41 -9.16
C LYS A 33 -2.47 25.67 -8.02
N PHE A 34 -1.19 25.97 -7.82
CA PHE A 34 -0.36 25.37 -6.77
C PHE A 34 -0.86 25.74 -5.37
N GLY A 35 -1.12 27.03 -5.11
CA GLY A 35 -1.67 27.46 -3.82
C GLY A 35 -3.01 26.77 -3.50
N TYR A 36 -3.85 26.59 -4.51
CA TYR A 36 -5.11 25.86 -4.37
C TYR A 36 -4.93 24.36 -4.12
N ALA A 37 -4.05 23.69 -4.87
CA ALA A 37 -3.76 22.27 -4.68
C ALA A 37 -3.18 21.98 -3.28
N LEU A 38 -2.33 22.87 -2.75
CA LEU A 38 -1.81 22.78 -1.38
C LEU A 38 -2.91 22.79 -0.31
N THR A 39 -3.95 23.59 -0.49
CA THR A 39 -5.10 23.61 0.45
C THR A 39 -5.96 22.34 0.37
N ALA A 40 -5.87 21.59 -0.73
CA ALA A 40 -6.72 20.44 -1.01
C ALA A 40 -6.09 19.09 -0.67
N ILE A 41 -4.76 18.98 -0.69
CA ILE A 41 -4.03 17.75 -0.33
C ILE A 41 -4.05 17.44 1.18
N GLY A 42 -4.33 18.42 2.04
CA GLY A 42 -4.45 18.22 3.48
C GLY A 42 -3.13 17.91 4.22
N PRO A 43 -3.13 18.00 5.57
CA PRO A 43 -1.91 18.04 6.38
C PRO A 43 -1.05 16.78 6.32
N ARG A 44 -1.64 15.62 5.99
CA ARG A 44 -0.91 14.35 5.83
C ARG A 44 0.12 14.38 4.71
N TYR A 45 -0.18 15.11 3.63
CA TYR A 45 0.67 15.15 2.44
C TYR A 45 1.52 16.42 2.39
N THR A 46 1.16 17.46 3.16
CA THR A 46 1.95 18.70 3.28
C THR A 46 3.36 18.45 3.81
N ALA A 47 3.55 17.46 4.69
CA ALA A 47 4.86 17.09 5.22
C ALA A 47 5.80 16.50 4.14
N GLU A 48 5.25 15.76 3.18
CA GLU A 48 5.98 15.10 2.09
C GLU A 48 6.42 16.08 1.00
N VAL A 49 5.68 17.18 0.85
CA VAL A 49 5.97 18.24 -0.13
C VAL A 49 6.54 19.49 0.54
N HIS A 50 6.90 19.37 1.82
CA HIS A 50 7.46 20.45 2.62
C HIS A 50 8.73 21.03 1.99
N ASP A 51 9.57 20.20 1.37
CA ASP A 51 10.75 20.63 0.64
C ASP A 51 10.42 21.48 -0.60
N ILE A 52 9.37 21.09 -1.33
CA ILE A 52 8.86 21.83 -2.49
C ILE A 52 8.20 23.15 -2.06
N ILE A 53 7.54 23.16 -0.90
CA ILE A 53 6.90 24.36 -0.32
C ILE A 53 7.95 25.35 0.20
N MET A 54 8.95 24.86 0.95
CA MET A 54 9.95 25.70 1.60
C MET A 54 11.08 26.13 0.67
N ASN A 55 11.35 25.36 -0.38
CA ASN A 55 12.33 25.70 -1.39
C ASN A 55 11.72 25.50 -2.79
N PRO A 56 10.78 26.37 -3.20
CA PRO A 56 10.18 26.26 -4.51
C PRO A 56 11.29 26.35 -5.56
N PRO A 57 11.42 25.37 -6.47
CA PRO A 57 12.49 25.37 -7.46
C PRO A 57 12.43 26.68 -8.25
N ALA A 58 13.59 27.36 -8.34
CA ALA A 58 13.75 28.70 -8.94
C ALA A 58 13.30 28.77 -10.42
N GLU A 59 13.05 27.62 -11.05
CA GLU A 59 12.73 27.48 -12.46
C GLU A 59 11.28 27.01 -12.63
N ARG A 60 10.37 27.99 -12.79
CA ARG A 60 8.96 27.90 -13.21
C ARG A 60 8.06 26.95 -12.41
N VAL A 61 6.98 27.52 -11.90
CA VAL A 61 5.91 26.85 -11.13
C VAL A 61 5.30 25.64 -11.84
N TYR A 62 5.38 25.57 -13.17
CA TYR A 62 4.99 24.40 -13.98
C TYR A 62 5.73 23.11 -13.55
N LYS A 63 7.03 23.20 -13.26
CA LYS A 63 7.82 22.07 -12.73
C LYS A 63 7.36 21.70 -11.33
N THR A 64 6.92 22.68 -10.55
CA THR A 64 6.49 22.51 -9.16
C THR A 64 5.18 21.75 -9.05
N TYR A 65 4.20 22.07 -9.91
CA TYR A 65 2.92 21.32 -9.95
C TYR A 65 3.11 19.89 -10.47
N GLY A 66 3.89 19.69 -11.54
CA GLY A 66 4.20 18.36 -12.04
C GLY A 66 5.05 17.53 -11.07
N ALA A 67 5.99 18.16 -10.35
CA ALA A 67 6.77 17.49 -9.31
C ALA A 67 5.90 17.09 -8.11
N LEU A 68 4.94 17.93 -7.75
CA LEU A 68 3.96 17.64 -6.70
C LEU A 68 3.12 16.41 -7.07
N GLU A 69 2.57 16.38 -8.29
CA GLU A 69 1.81 15.25 -8.82
C GLU A 69 2.65 13.95 -8.86
N ALA A 70 3.88 14.02 -9.37
CA ALA A 70 4.77 12.87 -9.45
C ALA A 70 5.13 12.30 -8.07
N LYS A 71 5.47 13.16 -7.10
CA LYS A 71 5.74 12.73 -5.72
C LYS A 71 4.52 12.07 -5.08
N PHE A 72 3.34 12.63 -5.30
CA PHE A 72 2.09 12.09 -4.75
C PHE A 72 1.80 10.69 -5.30
N ASN A 73 1.89 10.51 -6.62
CA ASN A 73 1.64 9.23 -7.28
C ASN A 73 2.66 8.15 -6.89
N LEU A 74 3.93 8.53 -6.72
CA LEU A 74 4.97 7.63 -6.23
C LEU A 74 4.62 7.09 -4.84
N GLN A 75 4.29 7.98 -3.90
CA GLN A 75 3.95 7.61 -2.52
C GLN A 75 2.75 6.67 -2.45
N LEU A 76 1.68 6.97 -3.17
CA LEU A 76 0.50 6.09 -3.21
C LEU A 76 0.83 4.71 -3.75
N THR A 77 1.66 4.65 -4.80
CA THR A 77 2.10 3.39 -5.39
C THR A 77 2.94 2.59 -4.38
N GLN A 78 3.82 3.26 -3.63
CA GLN A 78 4.60 2.63 -2.56
C GLN A 78 3.71 2.10 -1.43
N MET A 79 2.74 2.89 -0.95
CA MET A 79 1.79 2.46 0.07
C MET A 79 0.96 1.26 -0.40
N ARG A 80 0.48 1.29 -1.65
CA ARG A 80 -0.26 0.17 -2.26
C ARG A 80 0.60 -1.09 -2.31
N LEU A 81 1.85 -0.96 -2.75
CA LEU A 81 2.79 -2.08 -2.81
C LEU A 81 3.07 -2.64 -1.42
N ALA A 82 3.31 -1.78 -0.42
CA ALA A 82 3.56 -2.20 0.95
C ALA A 82 2.35 -2.95 1.55
N LEU A 83 1.12 -2.49 1.26
CA LEU A 83 -0.10 -3.20 1.65
C LEU A 83 -0.20 -4.57 0.96
N GLN A 84 0.10 -4.63 -0.34
CA GLN A 84 0.10 -5.90 -1.08
C GLN A 84 1.15 -6.88 -0.57
N GLN A 85 2.35 -6.42 -0.25
CA GLN A 85 3.40 -7.24 0.36
C GLN A 85 2.94 -7.81 1.70
N LYS A 86 2.40 -6.97 2.58
CA LYS A 86 1.86 -7.43 3.86
C LYS A 86 0.76 -8.47 3.68
N MET A 87 -0.16 -8.27 2.74
CA MET A 87 -1.20 -9.28 2.44
C MET A 87 -0.60 -10.59 1.92
N ALA A 88 0.38 -10.52 1.01
CA ALA A 88 1.04 -11.70 0.46
C ALA A 88 1.78 -12.50 1.55
N GLU A 89 2.45 -11.81 2.49
CA GLU A 89 3.10 -12.44 3.64
C GLU A 89 2.08 -13.13 4.56
N GLN A 90 0.96 -12.47 4.87
CA GLN A 90 -0.10 -13.06 5.69
C GLN A 90 -0.68 -14.32 5.04
N LEU A 91 -0.97 -14.29 3.74
CA LEU A 91 -1.45 -15.47 3.00
C LEU A 91 -0.39 -16.59 2.99
N GLY A 92 0.89 -16.25 2.85
CA GLY A 92 2.00 -17.20 2.93
C GLY A 92 2.15 -17.83 4.32
N ALA A 93 2.00 -17.04 5.39
CA ALA A 93 2.04 -17.53 6.76
C ALA A 93 0.87 -18.48 7.04
N ILE A 94 -0.35 -18.09 6.63
CA ILE A 94 -1.55 -18.93 6.76
C ILE A 94 -1.35 -20.27 6.04
N ARG A 95 -0.84 -20.25 4.81
CA ARG A 95 -0.58 -21.47 4.04
C ARG A 95 0.41 -22.39 4.75
N LYS A 96 1.52 -21.86 5.27
CA LYS A 96 2.53 -22.65 6.02
C LYS A 96 1.93 -23.28 7.28
N SER A 97 1.11 -22.53 8.02
CA SER A 97 0.42 -23.06 9.21
C SER A 97 -0.54 -24.22 8.86
N ILE A 98 -1.26 -24.14 7.74
CA ILE A 98 -2.15 -25.23 7.25
C ILE A 98 -1.34 -26.48 6.88
N GLU A 99 -0.20 -26.31 6.20
CA GLU A 99 0.70 -27.42 5.85
C GLU A 99 1.30 -28.09 7.10
N ALA A 100 1.70 -27.30 8.12
CA ALA A 100 2.20 -27.83 9.39
C ALA A 100 1.16 -28.66 10.15
N ILE A 101 -0.09 -28.20 10.21
CA ILE A 101 -1.21 -28.94 10.84
C ILE A 101 -1.52 -30.25 10.09
N SER A 102 -1.33 -30.25 8.78
CA SER A 102 -1.57 -31.44 7.94
C SER A 102 -0.42 -32.46 8.03
N GLY A 103 0.82 -32.00 8.27
CA GLY A 103 2.01 -32.85 8.43
C GLY A 103 2.01 -33.70 9.71
N GLU A 104 1.52 -33.16 10.83
CA GLU A 104 1.46 -33.88 12.12
C GLU A 104 0.50 -35.08 12.13
N ARG A 105 -0.49 -35.13 11.24
CA ARG A 105 -1.45 -36.26 11.19
C ARG A 105 -0.92 -37.51 10.46
N ARG A 106 0.26 -37.48 9.84
CA ARG A 106 0.76 -38.61 9.01
C ARG A 106 1.74 -39.56 9.68
N GLU A 107 2.20 -39.30 10.90
CA GLU A 107 3.03 -40.25 11.64
C GLU A 107 2.36 -40.70 12.94
N ARG A 108 1.47 -41.70 12.84
CA ARG A 108 1.25 -42.62 13.96
C ARG A 108 2.21 -43.80 13.77
N PRO A 109 3.26 -43.95 14.60
CA PRO A 109 4.12 -45.12 14.56
C PRO A 109 3.28 -46.38 14.80
N ARG A 110 3.21 -47.27 13.81
CA ARG A 110 2.70 -48.63 14.00
C ARG A 110 3.73 -49.44 14.77
N GLU A 111 3.85 -49.21 16.07
CA GLU A 111 4.70 -50.04 16.91
C GLU A 111 4.05 -50.32 18.27
N ARG A 112 3.34 -51.45 18.35
CA ARG A 112 3.25 -52.33 19.53
C ARG A 112 2.31 -53.49 19.22
N PHE A 113 2.88 -54.65 18.93
CA PHE A 113 2.54 -55.91 19.61
C PHE A 113 3.60 -56.97 19.28
N ARG A 114 4.84 -56.77 19.78
CA ARG A 114 5.71 -57.91 20.11
C ARG A 114 5.13 -58.60 21.34
N ARG A 115 4.12 -59.46 21.15
CA ARG A 115 3.69 -60.41 22.19
C ARG A 115 4.47 -61.71 22.00
N ARG A 116 5.57 -61.74 22.75
CA ARG A 116 6.32 -62.88 23.25
C ARG A 116 5.42 -64.12 23.44
N VAL A 117 5.41 -65.05 22.48
CA VAL A 117 4.83 -66.38 22.69
C VAL A 117 5.92 -67.22 23.35
N ARG A 118 5.85 -67.32 24.67
CA ARG A 118 6.66 -68.24 25.47
C ARG A 118 5.72 -69.01 26.41
N SER A 119 5.18 -70.11 25.91
CA SER A 119 4.53 -71.19 26.66
C SER A 119 4.78 -72.46 25.83
N ARG A 120 5.68 -73.39 26.16
CA ARG A 120 5.75 -74.28 27.34
C ARG A 120 4.54 -75.23 27.41
N SER A 121 4.61 -76.33 26.66
CA SER A 121 3.98 -77.64 26.92
C SER A 121 5.03 -78.66 26.46
N ARG A 122 5.65 -79.56 27.25
CA ARG A 122 5.14 -80.54 28.22
C ARG A 122 3.99 -81.36 27.66
N LEU A 123 4.29 -82.35 26.84
CA LEU A 123 4.20 -83.79 27.13
C LEU A 123 4.76 -84.58 25.94
#